data_AF-A0A941XEM4-F1
#
_entry.id   AF-A0A941XEM4-F1
#
_cell.length_a   1.000
_cell.length_b   1.000
_cell.length_c   1.000
_cell.angle_alpha   90.00
_cell.angle_beta   90.00
_cell.angle_gamma   90.00
#
_symmetry.space_group_name_H-M   'P 1'
#
loop_
_entity.id
_entity.type
_entity.pdbx_description
1 polymer ?
#
loop_
_entity_poly.entity_id
_entity_poly.type
_entity_poly.pdbx_seq_one_letter_code
_entity_poly.pdbx_strand_id
1 'polypeptide(L)'
;MEKNTNIYPIFEQMLQRSDREQLLRQKSVMIWFTGLSGSGKSTLAIALERELYKRGFLTRILDGDNIRSGINNNLGFSEADRTENIRRIAEVSKLFVDCGIVTIAAFISPTRAIRHMAREIIGKDDFLEVYVSTPLEECEKRDVKGLYKKARKGEIRDFTGISAPFEAPLHPFLEIDTSCHSLEESVKILLEAIEAKIKFVP
;
A
#
# COMPACT_ATOMS: atom_id res chain seq x y z
N MET A 1 -10.28 6.00 -26.49
CA MET A 1 -10.58 4.57 -26.24
C MET A 1 -12.06 4.38 -26.47
N GLU A 2 -12.44 3.58 -27.45
CA GLU A 2 -13.83 3.18 -27.62
C GLU A 2 -14.32 2.57 -26.31
N LYS A 3 -15.41 3.12 -25.74
CA LYS A 3 -16.08 2.49 -24.61
C LYS A 3 -16.53 1.12 -25.11
N ASN A 4 -15.94 0.07 -24.56
CA ASN A 4 -16.21 -1.31 -24.93
C ASN A 4 -17.73 -1.57 -24.77
N THR A 5 -18.46 -1.69 -25.88
CA THR A 5 -19.93 -1.59 -25.92
C THR A 5 -20.65 -2.84 -25.41
N ASN A 6 -19.92 -3.86 -24.99
CA ASN A 6 -20.46 -5.15 -24.54
C ASN A 6 -20.18 -5.45 -23.05
N ILE A 7 -19.86 -4.42 -22.25
CA ILE A 7 -19.69 -4.57 -20.80
C ILE A 7 -20.89 -3.94 -20.09
N TYR A 8 -21.58 -4.74 -19.26
CA TYR A 8 -22.77 -4.33 -18.53
C TYR A 8 -22.54 -4.51 -17.01
N PRO A 9 -21.90 -3.54 -16.34
CA PRO A 9 -21.65 -3.63 -14.90
C PRO A 9 -22.96 -3.66 -14.10
N ILE A 10 -23.03 -4.52 -13.09
CA ILE A 10 -24.21 -4.68 -12.23
C ILE A 10 -24.03 -4.02 -10.85
N PHE A 11 -23.06 -3.10 -10.70
CA PHE A 11 -22.69 -2.52 -9.40
C PHE A 11 -23.88 -1.89 -8.66
N GLU A 12 -24.82 -1.28 -9.38
CA GLU A 12 -26.03 -0.67 -8.81
C GLU A 12 -27.06 -1.70 -8.31
N GLN A 13 -27.01 -2.95 -8.81
CA GLN A 13 -27.90 -4.03 -8.39
C GLN A 13 -27.36 -4.83 -7.21
N MET A 14 -26.05 -4.72 -6.93
CA MET A 14 -25.38 -5.42 -5.85
C MET A 14 -25.57 -4.68 -4.51
N LEU A 15 -25.32 -5.37 -3.40
CA LEU A 15 -25.14 -4.72 -2.10
C LEU A 15 -24.01 -3.68 -2.19
N GLN A 16 -24.24 -2.53 -1.58
CA GLN A 16 -23.32 -1.40 -1.59
C GLN A 16 -22.30 -1.54 -0.46
N ARG A 17 -21.20 -0.79 -0.57
CA ARG A 17 -20.16 -0.73 0.48
C ARG A 17 -20.75 -0.36 1.84
N SER A 18 -21.71 0.57 1.88
CA SER A 18 -22.41 0.99 3.10
C SER A 18 -23.07 -0.18 3.84
N ASP A 19 -23.68 -1.12 3.12
CA ASP A 19 -24.34 -2.29 3.72
C ASP A 19 -23.32 -3.18 4.43
N ARG A 20 -22.13 -3.34 3.83
CA ARG A 20 -21.04 -4.15 4.38
C ARG A 20 -20.34 -3.46 5.55
N GLU A 21 -20.12 -2.15 5.45
CA GLU A 21 -19.57 -1.34 6.55
C GLU A 21 -20.50 -1.34 7.76
N GLN A 22 -21.82 -1.27 7.55
CA GLN A 22 -22.82 -1.40 8.62
C GLN A 22 -22.79 -2.79 9.26
N LEU A 23 -22.71 -3.86 8.44
CA LEU A 23 -22.60 -5.23 8.94
C LEU A 23 -21.34 -5.43 9.79
N LEU A 24 -20.19 -4.92 9.33
CA LEU A 24 -18.90 -5.07 10.00
C LEU A 24 -18.70 -4.04 11.13
N ARG A 25 -19.56 -3.03 11.24
CA ARG A 25 -19.40 -1.89 12.16
C ARG A 25 -18.02 -1.23 12.04
N GLN A 26 -17.51 -1.12 10.82
CA GLN A 26 -16.26 -0.42 10.51
C GLN A 26 -16.37 0.31 9.17
N LYS A 27 -15.61 1.39 9.02
CA LYS A 27 -15.37 2.04 7.73
C LYS A 27 -14.14 1.41 7.09
N SER A 28 -14.25 0.98 5.84
CA SER A 28 -13.06 0.57 5.09
C SER A 28 -12.28 1.79 4.64
N VAL A 29 -10.97 1.62 4.52
CA VAL A 29 -10.07 2.56 3.85
C VAL A 29 -8.89 1.78 3.29
N MET A 30 -8.14 2.42 2.41
CA MET A 30 -6.87 1.93 1.90
C MET A 30 -5.71 2.64 2.60
N ILE A 31 -4.96 1.90 3.43
CA ILE A 31 -3.70 2.37 4.02
C ILE A 31 -2.56 1.96 3.09
N TRP A 32 -2.05 2.91 2.31
CA TRP A 32 -1.06 2.65 1.27
C TRP A 32 0.34 3.08 1.70
N PHE A 33 1.16 2.12 2.14
CA PHE A 33 2.56 2.37 2.44
C PHE A 33 3.40 2.47 1.17
N THR A 34 4.21 3.53 1.10
CA THR A 34 5.25 3.75 0.07
C THR A 34 6.59 4.09 0.73
N GLY A 35 7.71 3.77 0.07
CA GLY A 35 9.05 3.95 0.62
C GLY A 35 10.08 2.96 0.05
N LEU A 36 11.35 3.20 0.33
CA LEU A 36 12.48 2.39 -0.16
C LEU A 36 12.44 0.93 0.32
N SER A 37 13.12 0.02 -0.38
CA SER A 37 13.34 -1.33 0.14
C SER A 37 14.02 -1.26 1.51
N GLY A 38 13.65 -2.11 2.48
CA GLY A 38 14.24 -2.03 3.83
C GLY A 38 13.78 -0.84 4.69
N SER A 39 12.91 0.04 4.19
CA SER A 39 12.43 1.21 4.95
C SER A 39 11.55 0.86 6.15
N GLY A 40 11.01 -0.36 6.24
CA GLY A 40 10.16 -0.81 7.36
C GLY A 40 8.67 -0.98 7.04
N LYS A 41 8.24 -0.76 5.79
CA LYS A 41 6.82 -0.86 5.36
C LYS A 41 6.11 -2.14 5.83
N SER A 42 6.61 -3.32 5.47
CA SER A 42 5.95 -4.58 5.82
C SER A 42 5.95 -4.82 7.34
N THR A 43 6.99 -4.39 8.05
CA THR A 43 7.05 -4.45 9.52
C THR A 43 5.95 -3.58 10.16
N LEU A 44 5.80 -2.33 9.70
CA LEU A 44 4.73 -1.43 10.16
C LEU A 44 3.35 -1.96 9.80
N ALA A 45 3.15 -2.47 8.58
CA ALA A 45 1.89 -3.04 8.14
C ALA A 45 1.44 -4.21 9.02
N ILE A 46 2.34 -5.15 9.33
CA ILE A 46 2.06 -6.30 10.20
C ILE A 46 1.77 -5.86 11.63
N ALA A 47 2.54 -4.92 12.17
CA ALA A 47 2.32 -4.43 13.53
C ALA A 47 0.99 -3.66 13.65
N LEU A 48 0.67 -2.84 12.64
CA LEU A 48 -0.61 -2.14 12.54
C LEU A 48 -1.79 -3.12 12.42
N GLU A 49 -1.69 -4.13 11.56
CA GLU A 49 -2.71 -5.19 11.42
C GLU A 49 -3.02 -5.86 12.76
N ARG A 50 -1.98 -6.21 13.54
CA ARG A 50 -2.13 -6.81 14.87
C ARG A 50 -2.85 -5.90 15.85
N GLU A 51 -2.53 -4.60 15.87
CA GLU A 51 -3.19 -3.64 16.75
C GLU A 51 -4.65 -3.39 16.34
N LEU A 52 -4.93 -3.30 15.03
CA LEU A 52 -6.28 -3.17 14.50
C LEU A 52 -7.13 -4.41 14.80
N TYR A 53 -6.55 -5.61 14.66
CA TYR A 53 -7.21 -6.86 15.01
C TYR A 53 -7.61 -6.90 16.50
N LYS A 54 -6.72 -6.49 17.41
CA LYS A 54 -7.03 -6.39 18.85
C LYS A 54 -8.19 -5.43 19.15
N ARG A 55 -8.38 -4.42 18.29
CA ARG A 55 -9.47 -3.44 18.38
C ARG A 55 -10.75 -3.87 17.66
N GLY A 56 -10.78 -5.08 17.09
CA GLY A 56 -11.96 -5.65 16.43
C GLY A 56 -12.13 -5.26 14.96
N PHE A 57 -11.12 -4.66 14.32
CA PHE A 57 -11.19 -4.31 12.91
C PHE A 57 -10.78 -5.49 12.02
N LEU A 58 -11.60 -5.77 11.00
CA LEU A 58 -11.27 -6.72 9.95
C LEU A 58 -10.34 -6.06 8.93
N THR A 59 -9.14 -6.63 8.78
CA THR A 59 -8.06 -6.07 7.96
C THR A 59 -7.55 -7.07 6.92
N ARG A 60 -6.86 -6.56 5.89
CA ARG A 60 -6.12 -7.38 4.94
C ARG A 60 -4.84 -6.71 4.47
N ILE A 61 -3.69 -7.37 4.67
CA ILE A 61 -2.42 -6.96 4.08
C ILE A 61 -2.27 -7.45 2.63
N LEU A 62 -1.83 -6.54 1.76
CA LEU A 62 -1.32 -6.80 0.41
C LEU A 62 0.17 -6.45 0.39
N ASP A 63 1.03 -7.45 0.24
CA ASP A 63 2.49 -7.30 0.21
C ASP A 63 3.06 -7.60 -1.19
N GLY A 64 4.13 -6.90 -1.55
CA GLY A 64 4.85 -7.04 -2.83
C GLY A 64 5.20 -8.46 -3.21
N ASP A 65 5.79 -9.23 -2.29
CA ASP A 65 6.28 -10.57 -2.58
C ASP A 65 5.11 -11.57 -2.68
N ASN A 66 4.10 -11.42 -1.83
CA ASN A 66 2.89 -12.26 -1.85
C ASN A 66 2.06 -12.05 -3.13
N ILE A 67 1.92 -10.80 -3.58
CA ILE A 67 1.21 -10.51 -4.82
C ILE A 67 2.00 -11.01 -6.04
N ARG A 68 3.34 -10.89 -6.01
CA ARG A 68 4.23 -11.37 -7.08
C ARG A 68 4.38 -12.89 -7.12
N SER A 69 4.06 -13.62 -6.06
CA SER A 69 3.97 -15.09 -6.12
C SER A 69 2.63 -15.59 -6.66
N GLY A 70 1.59 -14.74 -6.68
CA GLY A 70 0.25 -15.06 -7.15
C GLY A 70 -0.19 -14.23 -8.36
N ILE A 71 -1.10 -13.28 -8.13
CA ILE A 71 -1.81 -12.49 -9.16
C ILE A 71 -0.85 -11.80 -10.16
N ASN A 72 0.36 -11.45 -9.70
CA ASN A 72 1.36 -10.73 -10.50
C ASN A 72 2.62 -11.57 -10.80
N ASN A 73 2.52 -12.90 -10.78
CA ASN A 73 3.64 -13.80 -11.07
C ASN A 73 4.21 -13.70 -12.49
N ASN A 74 3.45 -13.10 -13.41
CA ASN A 74 3.86 -12.87 -14.79
C ASN A 74 4.56 -11.52 -15.01
N LEU A 75 4.70 -10.68 -13.98
CA LEU A 75 5.27 -9.34 -14.11
C LEU A 75 6.72 -9.30 -13.63
N GLY A 76 7.59 -8.77 -14.49
CA GLY A 76 8.99 -8.50 -14.15
C GLY A 76 9.16 -7.22 -13.32
N PHE A 77 10.31 -6.58 -13.49
CA PHE A 77 10.71 -5.36 -12.80
C PHE A 77 10.94 -4.17 -13.73
N SER A 78 10.55 -4.27 -15.01
CA SER A 78 10.55 -3.14 -15.95
C SER A 78 9.59 -2.04 -15.46
N GLU A 79 9.72 -0.82 -15.99
CA GLU A 79 8.81 0.28 -15.65
C GLU A 79 7.35 -0.04 -16.01
N ALA A 80 7.12 -0.65 -17.17
CA ALA A 80 5.79 -1.10 -17.60
C ALA A 80 5.22 -2.16 -16.64
N ASP A 81 6.03 -3.15 -16.26
CA ASP A 81 5.62 -4.19 -15.30
C ASP A 81 5.34 -3.61 -13.92
N ARG A 82 6.11 -2.61 -13.46
CA ARG A 82 5.86 -1.93 -12.19
C ARG A 82 4.55 -1.16 -12.21
N THR A 83 4.27 -0.48 -13.33
CA THR A 83 3.03 0.25 -13.54
C THR A 83 1.84 -0.72 -13.52
N GLU A 84 1.91 -1.81 -14.29
CA GLU A 84 0.84 -2.82 -14.31
C GLU A 84 0.69 -3.54 -12.97
N ASN A 85 1.80 -3.81 -12.28
CA ASN A 85 1.77 -4.40 -10.94
C ASN A 85 0.96 -3.54 -9.98
N ILE A 86 1.25 -2.24 -9.91
CA ILE A 86 0.51 -1.32 -9.03
C ILE A 86 -0.93 -1.11 -9.52
N ARG A 87 -1.19 -1.06 -10.83
CA ARG A 87 -2.56 -0.97 -11.36
C ARG A 87 -3.42 -2.14 -10.88
N ARG A 88 -2.92 -3.38 -11.03
CA ARG A 88 -3.63 -4.59 -10.55
C ARG A 88 -3.85 -4.57 -9.04
N ILE A 89 -2.83 -4.18 -8.28
CA ILE A 89 -2.94 -4.04 -6.82
C ILE A 89 -4.00 -3.01 -6.45
N ALA A 90 -4.08 -1.88 -7.16
CA ALA A 90 -5.07 -0.84 -6.89
C ALA A 90 -6.50 -1.34 -7.14
N GLU A 91 -6.73 -2.06 -8.24
CA GLU A 91 -8.04 -2.69 -8.53
C GLU A 91 -8.41 -3.74 -7.46
N VAL A 92 -7.47 -4.61 -7.07
CA VAL A 92 -7.70 -5.58 -6.00
C VAL A 92 -7.96 -4.90 -4.66
N SER A 93 -7.24 -3.82 -4.37
CA SER A 93 -7.43 -3.03 -3.15
C SER A 93 -8.82 -2.42 -3.09
N LYS A 94 -9.30 -1.89 -4.21
CA LYS A 94 -10.65 -1.36 -4.35
C LYS A 94 -11.70 -2.41 -4.01
N LEU A 95 -11.55 -3.65 -4.49
CA LEU A 95 -12.48 -4.74 -4.16
C LEU A 95 -12.54 -5.03 -2.65
N PHE A 96 -11.41 -4.95 -1.93
CA PHE A 96 -11.42 -5.12 -0.47
C PHE A 96 -12.05 -3.93 0.25
N VAL A 97 -11.77 -2.71 -0.21
CA VAL A 97 -12.40 -1.49 0.33
C VAL A 97 -13.92 -1.54 0.12
N ASP A 98 -14.40 -1.94 -1.07
CA ASP A 98 -15.81 -2.10 -1.38
C ASP A 98 -16.49 -3.21 -0.55
N CYS A 99 -15.70 -4.19 -0.09
CA CYS A 99 -16.12 -5.22 0.86
C CYS A 99 -16.24 -4.75 2.31
N GLY A 100 -15.91 -3.48 2.62
CA GLY A 100 -15.91 -2.95 3.98
C GLY A 100 -14.66 -3.36 4.79
N ILE A 101 -13.58 -3.83 4.16
CA ILE A 101 -12.34 -4.27 4.82
C ILE A 101 -11.30 -3.13 4.86
N VAL A 102 -10.65 -2.92 6.01
CA VAL A 102 -9.50 -2.01 6.11
C VAL A 102 -8.30 -2.67 5.43
N THR A 103 -7.90 -2.14 4.28
CA THR A 103 -6.88 -2.76 3.45
C THR A 103 -5.54 -2.07 3.66
N ILE A 104 -4.46 -2.84 3.78
CA ILE A 104 -3.12 -2.33 4.07
C ILE A 104 -2.18 -2.80 2.96
N ALA A 105 -1.62 -1.87 2.20
CA ALA A 105 -0.73 -2.17 1.08
C ALA A 105 0.70 -1.78 1.43
N ALA A 106 1.66 -2.71 1.28
CA ALA A 106 3.08 -2.46 1.53
C ALA A 106 3.88 -2.65 0.23
N PHE A 107 3.99 -1.58 -0.57
CA PHE A 107 4.71 -1.62 -1.84
C PHE A 107 5.72 -0.50 -1.96
N ILE A 108 6.77 -0.69 -2.76
CA ILE A 108 7.72 0.41 -3.03
C ILE A 108 7.00 1.55 -3.75
N SER A 109 6.19 1.25 -4.78
CA SER A 109 5.42 2.24 -5.56
C SER A 109 6.21 3.52 -5.88
N PRO A 110 7.33 3.40 -6.64
CA PRO A 110 8.43 4.36 -6.59
C PRO A 110 8.15 5.73 -7.19
N THR A 111 7.21 5.84 -8.14
CA THR A 111 6.91 7.12 -8.81
C THR A 111 5.58 7.69 -8.33
N ARG A 112 5.51 9.02 -8.27
CA ARG A 112 4.29 9.76 -7.94
C ARG A 112 3.17 9.44 -8.92
N ALA A 113 3.50 9.29 -10.21
CA ALA A 113 2.53 8.97 -11.26
C ALA A 113 1.80 7.64 -10.99
N ILE A 114 2.54 6.60 -10.60
CA ILE A 114 1.96 5.28 -10.31
C ILE A 114 1.10 5.32 -9.04
N ARG A 115 1.52 6.05 -8.00
CA ARG A 115 0.72 6.23 -6.77
C ARG A 115 -0.54 7.07 -7.03
N HIS A 116 -0.43 8.10 -7.85
CA HIS A 116 -1.58 8.89 -8.31
C HIS A 116 -2.58 8.01 -9.05
N MET A 117 -2.13 7.16 -9.97
CA MET A 117 -3.00 6.20 -10.66
C MET A 117 -3.70 5.25 -9.68
N ALA A 118 -3.00 4.70 -8.70
CA ALA A 118 -3.62 3.87 -7.66
C ALA A 118 -4.69 4.64 -6.88
N ARG A 119 -4.38 5.89 -6.48
CA ARG A 119 -5.33 6.79 -5.81
C ARG A 119 -6.60 7.04 -6.61
N GLU A 120 -6.49 7.28 -7.92
CA GLU A 120 -7.68 7.51 -8.77
C GLU A 120 -8.52 6.24 -8.93
N ILE A 121 -7.90 5.06 -9.01
CA ILE A 121 -8.62 3.77 -9.12
C ILE A 121 -9.41 3.48 -7.84
N ILE A 122 -8.73 3.61 -6.69
CA ILE A 122 -9.27 3.28 -5.36
C ILE A 122 -10.30 4.30 -4.91
N GLY A 123 -10.05 5.58 -5.16
CA GLY A 123 -10.85 6.69 -4.65
C GLY A 123 -10.03 7.59 -3.73
N LYS A 124 -10.05 8.90 -3.99
CA LYS A 124 -9.23 9.90 -3.28
C LYS A 124 -9.50 9.92 -1.77
N ASP A 125 -10.76 9.78 -1.38
CA ASP A 125 -11.18 9.86 0.02
C ASP A 125 -10.80 8.62 0.83
N ASP A 126 -10.59 7.49 0.13
CA ASP A 126 -10.24 6.21 0.74
C ASP A 126 -8.73 5.95 0.79
N PHE A 127 -7.93 6.71 0.03
CA PHE A 127 -6.51 6.45 -0.15
C PHE A 127 -5.65 7.23 0.85
N LEU A 128 -5.23 6.56 1.92
CA LEU A 128 -4.35 7.09 2.95
C LEU A 128 -2.89 6.75 2.61
N GLU A 129 -2.21 7.65 1.89
CA GLU A 129 -0.80 7.48 1.50
C GLU A 129 0.12 7.65 2.72
N VAL A 130 0.73 6.57 3.18
CA VAL A 130 1.73 6.57 4.26
C VAL A 130 3.13 6.50 3.68
N TYR A 131 3.89 7.58 3.80
CA TYR A 131 5.28 7.61 3.38
C TYR A 131 6.20 7.12 4.50
N VAL A 132 6.89 6.02 4.27
CA VAL A 132 7.95 5.52 5.15
C VAL A 132 9.29 6.09 4.67
N SER A 133 9.68 7.21 5.24
CA SER A 133 10.73 8.12 4.75
C SER A 133 12.16 7.82 5.24
N THR A 134 12.38 6.59 5.73
CA THR A 134 13.69 6.10 6.18
C THR A 134 14.79 6.39 5.15
N PRO A 135 15.91 7.04 5.54
CA PRO A 135 17.02 7.36 4.64
C PRO A 135 17.59 6.14 3.91
N LEU A 136 18.12 6.37 2.70
CA LEU A 136 18.70 5.30 1.86
C LEU A 136 19.85 4.60 2.59
N GLU A 137 20.70 5.35 3.27
CA GLU A 137 21.86 4.83 4.00
C GLU A 137 21.43 3.86 5.10
N GLU A 138 20.34 4.17 5.81
CA GLU A 138 19.77 3.28 6.83
C GLU A 138 19.12 2.05 6.20
N CYS A 139 18.46 2.20 5.04
CA CYS A 139 17.92 1.07 4.30
C CYS A 139 19.04 0.12 3.80
N GLU A 140 20.16 0.67 3.33
CA GLU A 140 21.36 -0.07 2.92
C GLU A 140 22.05 -0.76 4.10
N LYS A 141 22.09 -0.14 5.28
CA LYS A 141 22.60 -0.78 6.50
C LYS A 141 21.75 -1.98 6.91
N ARG A 142 20.42 -1.85 6.81
CA ARG A 142 19.48 -2.91 7.18
C ARG A 142 19.56 -4.11 6.24
N ASP A 143 19.68 -3.87 4.94
CA ASP A 143 19.78 -4.84 3.81
C ASP A 143 19.22 -6.25 4.11
N VAL A 144 17.98 -6.30 4.61
CA VAL A 144 17.39 -7.51 5.21
C VAL A 144 17.36 -8.69 4.24
N LYS A 145 17.27 -8.40 2.93
CA LYS A 145 17.19 -9.38 1.84
C LYS A 145 18.49 -9.50 1.03
N GLY A 146 19.56 -8.78 1.40
CA GLY A 146 20.81 -8.74 0.65
C GLY A 146 20.70 -8.07 -0.73
N LEU A 147 19.62 -7.32 -0.99
CA LEU A 147 19.30 -6.75 -2.30
C LEU A 147 20.14 -5.52 -2.60
N TYR A 148 20.45 -4.70 -1.59
CA TYR A 148 21.28 -3.51 -1.77
C TYR A 148 22.70 -3.88 -2.17
N LYS A 149 23.29 -4.88 -1.50
CA LYS A 149 24.62 -5.41 -1.88
C LYS A 149 24.64 -5.92 -3.32
N LYS A 150 23.62 -6.66 -3.75
CA LYS A 150 23.51 -7.16 -5.14
C LYS A 150 23.32 -6.03 -6.14
N ALA A 151 22.49 -5.03 -5.82
CA ALA A 151 22.28 -3.86 -6.66
C ALA A 151 23.56 -3.03 -6.84
N ARG A 152 24.33 -2.79 -5.76
CA ARG A 152 25.61 -2.08 -5.80
C ARG A 152 26.68 -2.81 -6.62
N LYS A 153 26.61 -4.14 -6.70
CA LYS A 153 27.45 -4.98 -7.58
C LYS A 153 26.96 -5.04 -9.03
N GLY A 154 25.82 -4.44 -9.36
CA GLY A 154 25.24 -4.48 -10.70
C GLY A 154 24.51 -5.80 -11.04
N GLU A 155 24.34 -6.70 -10.07
CA GLU A 155 23.64 -7.98 -10.25
C GLU A 155 22.12 -7.81 -10.37
N ILE A 156 21.58 -6.71 -9.81
CA ILE A 156 20.16 -6.32 -9.93
C ILE A 156 20.09 -4.98 -10.66
N ARG A 157 19.47 -5.00 -11.85
CA ARG A 157 19.20 -3.80 -12.64
C ARG A 157 17.96 -3.07 -12.12
N ASP A 158 17.90 -1.77 -12.38
CA ASP A 158 16.76 -0.89 -12.08
C ASP A 158 16.33 -0.89 -10.60
N PHE A 159 17.25 -1.10 -9.68
CA PHE A 159 16.93 -1.19 -8.26
C PHE A 159 16.60 0.20 -7.68
N THR A 160 15.40 0.33 -7.11
CA THR A 160 14.89 1.60 -6.57
C THR A 160 15.80 2.17 -5.49
N GLY A 161 16.21 3.43 -5.65
CA GLY A 161 17.12 4.14 -4.76
C GLY A 161 18.61 3.96 -5.10
N ILE A 162 18.96 3.07 -6.04
CA ILE A 162 20.35 2.84 -6.46
C ILE A 162 20.51 3.13 -7.96
N SER A 163 19.82 2.37 -8.81
CA SER A 163 19.88 2.50 -10.28
C SER A 163 18.56 2.91 -10.91
N ALA A 164 17.49 3.04 -10.12
CA ALA A 164 16.21 3.64 -10.50
C ALA A 164 15.73 4.65 -9.44
N PRO A 165 15.00 5.71 -9.81
CA PRO A 165 14.59 6.76 -8.89
C PRO A 165 13.49 6.30 -7.91
N PHE A 166 13.43 6.98 -6.77
CA PHE A 166 12.27 6.99 -5.87
C PHE A 166 11.80 8.44 -5.72
N GLU A 167 10.58 8.72 -6.11
CA GLU A 167 9.98 10.05 -6.00
C GLU A 167 9.18 10.11 -4.71
N ALA A 168 9.71 10.78 -3.68
CA ALA A 168 9.02 10.97 -2.41
C ALA A 168 7.64 11.64 -2.62
N PRO A 169 6.57 11.21 -1.93
CA PRO A 169 5.27 11.90 -1.93
C PRO A 169 5.43 13.37 -1.53
N LEU A 170 4.64 14.26 -2.15
CA LEU A 170 4.66 15.69 -1.81
C LEU A 170 3.73 16.02 -0.64
N HIS A 171 2.58 15.34 -0.58
CA HIS A 171 1.54 15.55 0.42
C HIS A 171 0.98 14.19 0.86
N PRO A 172 1.80 13.33 1.49
CA PRO A 172 1.30 12.08 2.02
C PRO A 172 0.28 12.35 3.13
N PHE A 173 -0.64 11.41 3.37
CA PHE A 173 -1.53 11.47 4.52
C PHE A 173 -0.74 11.45 5.83
N LEU A 174 0.34 10.67 5.87
CA LEU A 174 1.25 10.59 7.00
C LEU A 174 2.66 10.27 6.52
N GLU A 175 3.66 10.89 7.14
CA GLU A 175 5.07 10.57 6.93
C GLU A 175 5.67 10.01 8.22
N ILE A 176 6.46 8.94 8.11
CA ILE A 176 7.12 8.27 9.24
C ILE A 176 8.56 7.93 8.85
N ASP A 177 9.50 8.51 9.58
CA ASP A 177 10.89 8.08 9.55
C ASP A 177 11.14 6.99 10.60
N THR A 178 11.29 5.74 10.15
CA THR A 178 11.55 4.60 11.05
C THR A 178 12.99 4.52 11.54
N SER A 179 13.85 5.48 11.18
CA SER A 179 15.16 5.65 11.80
C SER A 179 15.10 6.53 13.05
N CYS A 180 14.05 7.36 13.18
CA CYS A 180 13.85 8.25 14.33
C CYS A 180 12.88 7.69 15.39
N HIS A 181 12.10 6.67 15.03
CA HIS A 181 11.07 6.10 15.91
C HIS A 181 11.24 4.59 16.06
N SER A 182 10.94 4.09 17.26
CA SER A 182 10.69 2.66 17.47
C SER A 182 9.48 2.17 16.67
N LEU A 183 9.35 0.86 16.55
CA LEU A 183 8.18 0.24 15.90
C LEU A 183 6.90 0.60 16.65
N GLU A 184 6.93 0.52 17.98
CA GLU A 184 5.81 0.80 18.87
C GLU A 184 5.34 2.26 18.73
N GLU A 185 6.27 3.21 18.72
CA GLU A 185 5.97 4.64 18.51
C GLU A 185 5.39 4.89 17.11
N SER A 186 5.98 4.29 16.08
CA SER A 186 5.50 4.44 14.70
C SER A 186 4.08 3.90 14.54
N VAL A 187 3.77 2.75 15.15
CA VAL A 187 2.42 2.16 15.13
C VAL A 187 1.43 3.01 15.91
N LYS A 188 1.84 3.60 17.04
CA LYS A 188 1.00 4.52 17.80
C LYS A 188 0.63 5.75 16.97
N ILE A 189 1.61 6.38 16.31
CA ILE A 189 1.38 7.52 15.40
C ILE A 189 0.42 7.13 14.27
N LEU A 190 0.61 5.96 13.66
CA LEU A 190 -0.29 5.45 12.62
C LEU A 190 -1.72 5.31 13.11
N LEU A 191 -1.91 4.64 14.26
CA LEU A 191 -3.23 4.40 14.84
C LEU A 191 -3.95 5.72 15.14
N GLU A 192 -3.26 6.68 15.77
CA GLU A 192 -3.80 8.00 16.07
C GLU A 192 -4.24 8.74 14.79
N ALA A 193 -3.46 8.65 13.72
CA ALA A 193 -3.80 9.31 12.45
C ALA A 193 -5.03 8.67 11.77
N ILE A 194 -5.13 7.33 11.73
CA ILE A 194 -6.18 6.64 10.96
C ILE A 194 -7.47 6.39 11.74
N GLU A 195 -7.48 6.51 13.07
CA GLU A 195 -8.59 6.04 13.91
C GLU A 195 -9.95 6.64 13.50
N ALA A 196 -9.98 7.95 13.23
CA ALA A 196 -11.19 8.64 12.78
C ALA A 196 -11.67 8.20 11.39
N LYS A 197 -10.79 7.60 10.58
CA LYS A 197 -11.10 7.15 9.21
C LYS A 197 -11.70 5.75 9.15
N ILE A 198 -11.44 4.92 10.17
CA ILE A 198 -11.85 3.50 10.17
C ILE A 198 -13.03 3.19 11.10
N LYS A 199 -13.37 4.09 12.02
CA LYS A 199 -14.53 3.93 12.91
C LYS A 199 -15.83 4.08 12.14
N PHE A 200 -16.76 3.14 12.37
CA PHE A 200 -18.15 3.32 11.98
C PHE A 200 -18.92 3.96 13.12
N VAL A 201 -19.54 5.10 12.85
CA VAL A 201 -20.49 5.75 13.76
C VAL A 201 -21.88 5.55 13.14
N PRO A 202 -22.77 4.79 13.79
CA PRO A 202 -24.13 4.50 13.29
C PRO A 202 -24.99 5.75 13.11
#